data_AF-A0A0N1F134-F1
#
_entry.id   AF-A0A0N1F134-F1
#
_cell.length_a   1.000
_cell.length_b   1.000
_cell.length_c   1.000
_cell.angle_alpha   90.00
_cell.angle_beta   90.00
_cell.angle_gamma   90.00
#
_symmetry.space_group_name_H-M   'P 1'
#
loop_
_entity.id
_entity.type
_entity.pdbx_description
1 polymer ?
#
loop_
_entity_poly.entity_id
_entity_poly.type
_entity_poly.pdbx_seq_one_letter_code
_entity_poly.pdbx_strand_id
1 'polypeptide(L)'
;RRALQLDALAGILPMERRDKLATILTDDDVATLRHLAKEGMGENSLRALASDLAYLEAWSTAAAGSPLPWPAPEALALKFIAHHLWDPARRAEDSSHGMPADVEASLRAGDHLRSDGPHASSTVKRRLAHWATLHRWKGLESPLGTPAIRTSVRLAVRASARPRRRKSKRAVTRDILDRLIATCQSERLADTRDLAIL
;
A
#
# COMPACT_ATOMS: atom_id res chain seq x y z
N ARG A 1 2.55 26.63 -18.73
CA ARG A 1 1.33 26.65 -17.88
C ARG A 1 0.37 25.50 -18.20
N ARG A 2 -0.01 25.26 -19.46
CA ARG A 2 -0.86 24.12 -19.88
C ARG A 2 -0.28 22.73 -19.56
N ALA A 3 1.02 22.50 -19.82
CA ALA A 3 1.71 21.26 -19.48
C ALA A 3 1.73 20.97 -17.95
N LEU A 4 1.88 22.00 -17.12
CA LEU A 4 1.84 21.90 -15.65
C LEU A 4 0.42 21.65 -15.11
N GLN A 5 -0.62 22.10 -15.81
CA GLN A 5 -2.01 21.82 -15.47
C GLN A 5 -2.42 20.38 -15.84
N LEU A 6 -1.83 19.84 -16.91
CA LEU A 6 -1.97 18.43 -17.32
C LEU A 6 -1.25 17.45 -16.36
N ASP A 7 -0.27 17.91 -15.57
CA ASP A 7 0.38 17.09 -14.54
C ASP A 7 -0.53 16.79 -13.35
N ALA A 8 -1.51 17.64 -13.05
CA ALA A 8 -2.54 17.33 -12.06
C ALA A 8 -3.53 16.25 -12.53
N LEU A 9 -3.64 16.04 -13.85
CA LEU A 9 -4.40 14.95 -14.48
C LEU A 9 -3.59 13.66 -14.67
N ALA A 10 -2.29 13.66 -14.32
CA ALA A 10 -1.50 12.45 -14.27
C ALA A 10 -2.18 11.38 -13.40
N GLY A 11 -2.96 11.75 -12.39
CA GLY A 11 -3.70 10.79 -11.58
C GLY A 11 -4.69 9.86 -12.31
N ILE A 12 -5.07 10.13 -13.57
CA ILE A 12 -6.13 9.36 -14.24
C ILE A 12 -5.76 8.91 -15.66
N LEU A 13 -4.89 9.64 -16.38
CA LEU A 13 -4.67 9.39 -17.80
C LEU A 13 -3.18 9.27 -18.17
N PRO A 14 -2.78 8.18 -18.87
CA PRO A 14 -1.42 7.97 -19.33
C PRO A 14 -0.87 9.12 -20.17
N MET A 15 0.41 9.45 -19.99
CA MET A 15 1.10 10.53 -20.74
C MET A 15 0.99 10.37 -22.25
N GLU A 16 1.11 9.14 -22.78
CA GLU A 16 0.99 8.84 -24.22
C GLU A 16 -0.41 9.11 -24.81
N ARG A 17 -1.45 9.17 -23.96
CA ARG A 17 -2.81 9.53 -24.39
C ARG A 17 -3.06 11.03 -24.36
N ARG A 18 -2.17 11.85 -23.77
CA ARG A 18 -2.37 13.30 -23.62
C ARG A 18 -2.36 14.00 -24.98
N ASP A 19 -1.49 13.61 -25.89
CA ASP A 19 -1.39 14.25 -27.22
C ASP A 19 -2.59 13.92 -28.13
N LYS A 20 -3.16 12.72 -27.99
CA LYS A 20 -4.39 12.30 -28.70
C LYS A 20 -5.67 12.83 -28.06
N LEU A 21 -5.66 13.11 -26.76
CA LEU A 21 -6.80 13.67 -26.04
C LEU A 21 -6.83 15.19 -26.11
N ALA A 22 -5.67 15.86 -26.20
CA ALA A 22 -5.60 17.32 -26.36
C ALA A 22 -6.16 17.82 -27.71
N THR A 23 -6.33 16.94 -28.68
CA THR A 23 -7.02 17.20 -29.96
C THR A 23 -8.54 17.13 -29.87
N ILE A 24 -9.10 16.54 -28.79
CA ILE A 24 -10.54 16.28 -28.64
C ILE A 24 -11.11 16.98 -27.39
N LEU A 25 -10.37 16.99 -26.30
CA LEU A 25 -10.79 17.55 -25.02
C LEU A 25 -10.50 19.05 -24.96
N THR A 26 -11.51 19.81 -24.58
CA THR A 26 -11.36 21.22 -24.24
C THR A 26 -10.70 21.37 -22.85
N ASP A 27 -10.24 22.58 -22.54
CA ASP A 27 -9.68 22.86 -21.21
C ASP A 27 -10.75 22.72 -20.09
N ASP A 28 -12.04 22.87 -20.41
CA ASP A 28 -13.17 22.65 -19.48
C ASP A 28 -13.45 21.16 -19.22
N ASP A 29 -13.29 20.30 -20.23
CA ASP A 29 -13.37 18.84 -20.07
C ASP A 29 -12.25 18.34 -19.15
N VAL A 30 -11.04 18.89 -19.33
CA VAL A 30 -9.88 18.63 -18.48
C VAL A 30 -10.14 19.07 -17.03
N ALA A 31 -10.72 20.25 -16.82
CA ALA A 31 -11.08 20.73 -15.49
C ALA A 31 -12.13 19.83 -14.81
N THR A 32 -13.15 19.40 -15.56
CA THR A 32 -14.21 18.50 -15.09
C THR A 32 -13.66 17.13 -14.69
N LEU A 33 -12.83 16.52 -15.54
CA LEU A 33 -12.19 15.24 -15.24
C LEU A 33 -11.29 15.32 -14.00
N ARG A 34 -10.60 16.45 -13.79
CA ARG A 34 -9.80 16.68 -12.59
C ARG A 34 -10.64 16.79 -11.33
N HIS A 35 -11.77 17.49 -11.42
CA HIS A 35 -12.72 17.57 -10.31
C HIS A 35 -13.26 16.18 -9.97
N LEU A 36 -13.71 15.41 -10.96
CA LEU A 36 -14.18 14.04 -10.77
C LEU A 36 -13.09 13.10 -10.21
N ALA A 37 -11.82 13.28 -10.60
CA ALA A 37 -10.68 12.59 -9.98
C ALA A 37 -10.61 12.82 -8.49
N LYS A 38 -10.74 14.10 -8.13
CA LYS A 38 -10.52 14.61 -6.78
C LYS A 38 -11.69 14.23 -5.88
N GLU A 39 -12.91 14.34 -6.38
CA GLU A 39 -14.12 13.87 -5.69
C GLU A 39 -14.17 12.34 -5.60
N GLY A 40 -13.73 11.64 -6.65
CA GLY A 40 -13.69 10.17 -6.70
C GLY A 40 -12.63 9.55 -5.78
N MET A 41 -11.56 10.29 -5.46
CA MET A 41 -10.55 9.88 -4.49
C MET A 41 -10.74 10.61 -3.17
N GLY A 42 -11.54 10.02 -2.28
CA GLY A 42 -11.77 10.59 -0.95
C GLY A 42 -10.47 10.98 -0.24
N GLU A 43 -10.50 12.07 0.54
CA GLU A 43 -9.32 12.72 1.13
C GLU A 43 -8.40 11.76 1.90
N ASN A 44 -8.98 10.77 2.59
CA ASN A 44 -8.25 9.75 3.32
C ASN A 44 -7.37 8.88 2.42
N SER A 45 -7.85 8.54 1.22
CA SER A 45 -7.10 7.77 0.22
C SER A 45 -5.94 8.58 -0.34
N LEU A 46 -6.15 9.86 -0.61
CA LEU A 46 -5.09 10.78 -1.05
C LEU A 46 -4.00 10.93 0.02
N ARG A 47 -4.39 11.12 1.28
CA ARG A 47 -3.45 11.22 2.40
C ARG A 47 -2.66 9.92 2.58
N ALA A 48 -3.33 8.77 2.47
CA ALA A 48 -2.68 7.47 2.58
C ALA A 48 -1.66 7.23 1.44
N LEU A 49 -2.00 7.61 0.22
CA LEU A 49 -1.12 7.50 -0.95
C LEU A 49 0.08 8.44 -0.85
N ALA A 50 -0.13 9.70 -0.45
CA ALA A 50 0.96 10.66 -0.22
C ALA A 50 1.93 10.17 0.87
N SER A 51 1.41 9.64 1.97
CA SER A 51 2.22 9.06 3.04
C SER A 51 3.03 7.83 2.57
N ASP A 52 2.43 6.95 1.79
CA ASP A 52 3.14 5.79 1.25
C ASP A 52 4.21 6.19 0.22
N LEU A 53 3.95 7.21 -0.61
CA LEU A 53 4.96 7.75 -1.52
C LEU A 53 6.13 8.38 -0.76
N ALA A 54 5.86 9.21 0.25
CA ALA A 54 6.91 9.80 1.08
C ALA A 54 7.80 8.73 1.72
N TYR A 55 7.20 7.63 2.20
CA TYR A 55 7.98 6.49 2.70
C TYR A 55 8.83 5.84 1.61
N LEU A 56 8.26 5.58 0.43
CA LEU A 56 8.97 4.91 -0.67
C LEU A 56 10.16 5.73 -1.17
N GLU A 57 10.02 7.06 -1.27
CA GLU A 57 11.10 7.98 -1.63
C GLU A 57 12.24 7.97 -0.59
N ALA A 58 11.88 8.07 0.70
CA ALA A 58 12.86 8.01 1.78
C ALA A 58 13.58 6.66 1.81
N TRP A 59 12.83 5.56 1.64
CA TRP A 59 13.41 4.22 1.57
C TRP A 59 14.30 4.02 0.34
N SER A 60 13.92 4.51 -0.83
CA SER A 60 14.75 4.41 -2.04
C SER A 60 16.06 5.16 -1.85
N THR A 61 16.00 6.37 -1.29
CA THR A 61 17.20 7.17 -1.01
C THR A 61 18.11 6.45 -0.01
N ALA A 62 17.56 5.93 1.08
CA ALA A 62 18.32 5.19 2.08
C ALA A 62 18.89 3.86 1.54
N ALA A 63 18.13 3.10 0.76
CA ALA A 63 18.48 1.74 0.34
C ALA A 63 19.25 1.67 -1.00
N ALA A 64 19.08 2.65 -1.89
CA ALA A 64 19.69 2.67 -3.22
C ALA A 64 20.53 3.92 -3.49
N GLY A 65 20.55 4.89 -2.56
CA GLY A 65 21.30 6.15 -2.72
C GLY A 65 20.68 7.12 -3.73
N SER A 66 19.49 6.82 -4.25
CA SER A 66 18.82 7.64 -5.25
C SER A 66 17.31 7.78 -4.97
N PRO A 67 16.68 8.88 -5.42
CA PRO A 67 15.23 9.03 -5.44
C PRO A 67 14.54 7.86 -6.14
N LEU A 68 13.24 7.69 -5.90
CA LEU A 68 12.45 6.60 -6.46
C LEU A 68 12.44 6.69 -7.99
N PRO A 69 12.98 5.69 -8.72
CA PRO A 69 12.99 5.72 -10.18
C PRO A 69 11.62 5.42 -10.78
N TRP A 70 11.36 5.96 -11.98
CA TRP A 70 10.13 5.76 -12.73
C TRP A 70 10.46 5.43 -14.20
N PRO A 71 10.12 4.22 -14.69
CA PRO A 71 9.54 3.10 -13.95
C PRO A 71 10.52 2.50 -12.95
N ALA A 72 9.99 1.94 -11.86
CA ALA A 72 10.79 1.27 -10.86
C ALA A 72 11.38 -0.03 -11.40
N PRO A 73 12.68 -0.32 -11.26
CA PRO A 73 13.20 -1.63 -11.64
C PRO A 73 12.53 -2.74 -10.82
N GLU A 74 12.24 -3.89 -11.44
CA GLU A 74 11.68 -5.05 -10.74
C GLU A 74 12.57 -5.47 -9.55
N ALA A 75 13.90 -5.39 -9.74
CA ALA A 75 14.87 -5.64 -8.67
C ALA A 75 14.68 -4.72 -7.46
N LEU A 76 14.30 -3.46 -7.67
CA LEU A 76 14.03 -2.52 -6.56
C LEU A 76 12.75 -2.93 -5.81
N ALA A 77 11.71 -3.35 -6.53
CA ALA A 77 10.49 -3.86 -5.89
C ALA A 77 10.74 -5.16 -5.09
N LEU A 78 11.61 -6.05 -5.59
CA LEU A 78 12.05 -7.24 -4.85
C LEU A 78 12.88 -6.87 -3.61
N LYS A 79 13.79 -5.89 -3.73
CA LYS A 79 14.56 -5.33 -2.60
C LYS A 79 13.62 -4.77 -1.53
N PHE A 80 12.58 -4.04 -1.94
CA PHE A 80 11.54 -3.55 -1.04
C PHE A 80 10.87 -4.70 -0.28
N ILE A 81 10.49 -5.78 -0.96
CA ILE A 81 9.88 -6.94 -0.30
C ILE A 81 10.84 -7.55 0.73
N ALA A 82 12.10 -7.77 0.36
CA ALA A 82 13.11 -8.37 1.24
C ALA A 82 13.38 -7.52 2.49
N HIS A 83 13.49 -6.20 2.33
CA HIS A 83 13.71 -5.28 3.46
C HIS A 83 12.54 -5.26 4.45
N HIS A 84 11.31 -5.54 4.01
CA HIS A 84 10.12 -5.34 4.85
C HIS A 84 9.42 -6.63 5.29
N LEU A 85 9.57 -7.74 4.55
CA LEU A 85 8.97 -9.04 4.84
C LEU A 85 10.05 -10.08 5.13
N TRP A 86 10.73 -9.92 6.25
CA TRP A 86 11.77 -10.83 6.75
C TRP A 86 11.33 -11.54 8.04
N ASP A 87 12.11 -12.54 8.45
CA ASP A 87 11.84 -13.39 9.60
C ASP A 87 12.70 -12.93 10.80
N PRO A 88 12.08 -12.47 11.90
CA PRO A 88 12.81 -12.06 13.10
C PRO A 88 13.70 -13.16 13.70
N ALA A 89 13.30 -14.43 13.62
CA ALA A 89 14.11 -15.53 14.15
C ALA A 89 15.39 -15.69 13.35
N ARG A 90 15.29 -15.64 12.01
CA ARG A 90 16.46 -15.65 11.12
C ARG A 90 17.35 -14.44 11.30
N ARG A 91 16.80 -13.26 11.58
CA ARG A 91 17.63 -12.07 11.82
C ARG A 91 18.43 -12.14 13.11
N ALA A 92 17.96 -12.87 14.11
CA ALA A 92 18.72 -13.11 15.32
C ALA A 92 19.98 -13.97 15.06
N GLU A 93 19.93 -14.84 14.05
CA GLU A 93 21.05 -15.67 13.59
C GLU A 93 21.93 -14.93 12.57
N ASP A 94 21.32 -14.13 11.70
CA ASP A 94 21.97 -13.38 10.63
C ASP A 94 21.49 -11.91 10.63
N SER A 95 22.33 -11.01 11.14
CA SER A 95 22.00 -9.59 11.25
C SER A 95 21.70 -8.91 9.91
N SER A 96 22.13 -9.50 8.79
CA SER A 96 21.89 -8.99 7.43
C SER A 96 20.52 -9.40 6.87
N HIS A 97 19.81 -10.31 7.53
CA HIS A 97 18.51 -10.78 7.08
C HIS A 97 17.42 -9.71 7.23
N GLY A 98 17.01 -9.12 6.11
CA GLY A 98 15.95 -8.11 6.05
C GLY A 98 16.49 -6.74 5.68
N MET A 99 16.01 -5.70 6.37
CA MET A 99 16.49 -4.34 6.14
C MET A 99 17.87 -4.13 6.79
N PRO A 100 18.89 -3.67 6.06
CA PRO A 100 20.18 -3.30 6.65
C PRO A 100 20.04 -2.23 7.74
N ALA A 101 20.91 -2.28 8.75
CA ALA A 101 20.82 -1.41 9.94
C ALA A 101 21.03 0.08 9.62
N ASP A 102 21.87 0.39 8.65
CA ASP A 102 22.10 1.74 8.11
C ASP A 102 20.85 2.30 7.44
N VAL A 103 20.15 1.48 6.65
CA VAL A 103 18.88 1.87 6.01
C VAL A 103 17.81 2.13 7.07
N GLU A 104 17.71 1.26 8.09
CA GLU A 104 16.77 1.48 9.19
C GLU A 104 17.10 2.75 9.99
N ALA A 105 18.38 2.99 10.29
CA ALA A 105 18.82 4.18 11.01
C ALA A 105 18.49 5.45 10.23
N SER A 106 18.73 5.46 8.92
CA SER A 106 18.36 6.57 8.04
C SER A 106 16.85 6.83 8.03
N LEU A 107 16.03 5.78 7.97
CA LEU A 107 14.57 5.92 7.99
C LEU A 107 14.03 6.39 9.35
N ARG A 108 14.63 5.95 10.46
CA ARG A 108 14.27 6.41 11.81
C ARG A 108 14.67 7.89 12.01
N ALA A 109 15.85 8.28 11.53
CA ALA A 109 16.30 9.67 11.60
C ALA A 109 15.38 10.63 10.83
N GLY A 110 14.74 10.17 9.75
CA GLY A 110 13.74 10.92 8.99
C GLY A 110 12.28 10.77 9.47
N ASP A 111 12.03 10.14 10.63
CA ASP A 111 10.68 9.81 11.16
C ASP A 111 9.78 9.05 10.17
N HIS A 112 10.38 8.24 9.29
CA HIS A 112 9.66 7.40 8.32
C HIS A 112 9.42 5.97 8.84
N LEU A 113 10.20 5.53 9.83
CA LEU A 113 10.11 4.20 10.43
C LEU A 113 9.98 4.31 11.95
N ARG A 114 8.85 3.85 12.49
CA ARG A 114 8.56 3.89 13.94
C ARG A 114 8.49 2.52 14.60
N SER A 115 8.16 1.48 13.84
CA SER A 115 8.00 0.13 14.35
C SER A 115 9.30 -0.66 14.26
N ASP A 116 9.61 -1.39 15.32
CA ASP A 116 10.68 -2.39 15.30
C ASP A 116 10.22 -3.69 14.64
N GLY A 117 11.11 -4.28 13.83
CA GLY A 117 10.85 -5.54 13.15
C GLY A 117 10.23 -5.40 11.76
N PRO A 118 9.81 -6.51 11.14
CA PRO A 118 9.25 -6.52 9.80
C PRO A 118 7.89 -5.82 9.77
N HIS A 119 7.55 -5.26 8.61
CA HIS A 119 6.26 -4.62 8.41
C HIS A 119 5.13 -5.64 8.37
N ALA A 120 3.92 -5.21 8.75
CA ALA A 120 2.73 -5.97 8.49
C ALA A 120 2.58 -6.23 6.97
N SER A 121 2.23 -7.45 6.60
CA SER A 121 2.05 -7.83 5.19
C SER A 121 0.98 -6.99 4.47
N SER A 122 -0.03 -6.53 5.20
CA SER A 122 -1.04 -5.58 4.70
C SER A 122 -0.42 -4.22 4.32
N THR A 123 0.50 -3.69 5.14
CA THR A 123 1.22 -2.43 4.86
C THR A 123 2.08 -2.56 3.60
N VAL A 124 2.84 -3.65 3.47
CA VAL A 124 3.68 -3.89 2.28
C VAL A 124 2.83 -4.02 1.02
N LYS A 125 1.74 -4.80 1.06
CA LYS A 125 0.81 -4.95 -0.06
C LYS A 125 0.19 -3.61 -0.47
N ARG A 126 -0.23 -2.79 0.50
CA ARG A 126 -0.80 -1.46 0.27
C ARG A 126 0.20 -0.54 -0.42
N ARG A 127 1.45 -0.48 0.07
CA ARG A 127 2.52 0.32 -0.54
C ARG A 127 2.84 -0.12 -1.97
N LEU A 128 2.95 -1.43 -2.22
CA LEU A 128 3.13 -1.96 -3.57
C LEU A 128 1.96 -1.59 -4.49
N ALA A 129 0.71 -1.66 -3.99
CA ALA A 129 -0.46 -1.27 -4.76
C ALA A 129 -0.45 0.24 -5.09
N HIS A 130 -0.14 1.10 -4.12
CA HIS A 130 -0.01 2.55 -4.33
C HIS A 130 1.12 2.87 -5.31
N TRP A 131 2.26 2.20 -5.18
CA TRP A 131 3.37 2.38 -6.11
C TRP A 131 3.01 1.95 -7.53
N ALA A 132 2.31 0.82 -7.69
CA ALA A 132 1.78 0.38 -9.00
C ALA A 132 0.76 1.38 -9.58
N THR A 133 -0.11 1.95 -8.73
CA THR A 133 -1.07 2.98 -9.12
C THR A 133 -0.36 4.24 -9.61
N LEU A 134 0.68 4.69 -8.91
CA LEU A 134 1.46 5.87 -9.30
C LEU A 134 2.19 5.69 -10.64
N HIS A 135 2.65 4.48 -10.98
CA HIS A 135 3.17 4.20 -12.32
C HIS A 135 2.09 4.41 -13.39
N ARG A 136 0.90 3.84 -13.17
CA ARG A 136 -0.23 3.99 -14.11
C ARG A 136 -0.65 5.45 -14.26
N TRP A 137 -0.58 6.22 -13.18
CA TRP A 137 -0.82 7.66 -13.21
C TRP A 137 0.24 8.40 -14.06
N LYS A 138 1.50 8.01 -13.94
CA LYS A 138 2.56 8.51 -14.85
C LYS A 138 2.44 7.98 -16.29
N GLY A 139 1.45 7.14 -16.59
CA GLY A 139 1.29 6.50 -17.89
C GLY A 139 2.32 5.41 -18.19
N LEU A 140 2.96 4.89 -17.14
CA LEU A 140 3.96 3.84 -17.24
C LEU A 140 3.34 2.49 -16.92
N GLU A 141 3.82 1.44 -17.59
CA GLU A 141 3.52 0.08 -17.16
C GLU A 141 4.16 -0.18 -15.79
N SER A 142 3.39 -0.81 -14.90
CA SER A 142 3.84 -1.09 -13.54
C SER A 142 4.56 -2.44 -13.48
N PRO A 143 5.87 -2.47 -13.16
CA PRO A 143 6.62 -3.73 -13.01
C PRO A 143 6.23 -4.51 -11.76
N LEU A 144 5.40 -3.92 -10.89
CA LEU A 144 4.93 -4.53 -9.65
C LEU A 144 3.79 -5.55 -9.88
N GLY A 145 3.30 -5.65 -11.12
CA GLY A 145 2.28 -6.63 -11.53
C GLY A 145 2.83 -7.99 -11.93
N THR A 146 4.16 -8.17 -11.98
CA THR A 146 4.79 -9.38 -12.53
C THR A 146 4.51 -10.63 -11.68
N PRO A 147 4.56 -11.84 -12.28
CA PRO A 147 4.45 -13.09 -11.55
C PRO A 147 5.52 -13.26 -10.45
N ALA A 148 6.73 -12.74 -10.67
CA ALA A 148 7.81 -12.80 -9.69
C ALA A 148 7.47 -12.00 -8.43
N ILE A 149 7.03 -10.75 -8.56
CA ILE A 149 6.61 -9.92 -7.42
C ILE A 149 5.47 -10.57 -6.63
N ARG A 150 4.43 -11.05 -7.32
CA ARG A 150 3.30 -11.74 -6.67
C ARG A 150 3.74 -13.00 -5.92
N THR A 151 4.63 -13.79 -6.53
CA THR A 151 5.17 -15.01 -5.91
C THR A 151 6.03 -14.70 -4.70
N SER A 152 6.91 -13.70 -4.79
CA SER A 152 7.76 -13.25 -3.69
C SER A 152 6.94 -12.77 -2.50
N VAL A 153 5.92 -11.92 -2.71
CA VAL A 153 5.02 -11.49 -1.63
C VAL A 153 4.32 -12.70 -0.99
N ARG A 154 3.81 -13.64 -1.79
CA ARG A 154 3.13 -14.84 -1.28
C ARG A 154 4.07 -15.70 -0.42
N LEU A 155 5.28 -15.95 -0.90
CA LEU A 155 6.28 -16.74 -0.17
C LEU A 155 6.73 -16.04 1.10
N ALA A 156 7.01 -14.73 1.04
CA ALA A 156 7.42 -13.94 2.20
C ALA A 156 6.31 -13.87 3.26
N VAL A 157 5.04 -13.75 2.85
CA VAL A 157 3.90 -13.81 3.79
C VAL A 157 3.75 -15.19 4.42
N ARG A 158 4.01 -16.27 3.67
CA ARG A 158 3.95 -17.64 4.19
C ARG A 158 5.10 -17.94 5.15
N ALA A 159 6.29 -17.45 4.85
CA ALA A 159 7.47 -17.59 5.71
C ALA A 159 7.36 -16.75 6.99
N SER A 160 6.85 -15.52 6.87
CA SER A 160 6.58 -14.62 8.01
C SER A 160 5.31 -14.96 8.78
N ALA A 161 4.54 -15.96 8.35
CA ALA A 161 3.36 -16.44 9.06
C ALA A 161 3.82 -17.04 10.39
N ARG A 162 3.90 -16.13 11.39
CA ARG A 162 3.99 -16.39 12.81
C ARG A 162 3.15 -17.63 13.12
N PRO A 163 3.66 -18.64 13.86
CA PRO A 163 2.83 -19.76 14.28
C PRO A 163 1.51 -19.18 14.82
N ARG A 164 0.38 -19.66 14.30
CA ARG A 164 -0.97 -19.09 14.55
C ARG A 164 -1.02 -18.63 15.99
N ARG A 165 -1.02 -17.30 16.22
CA ARG A 165 -1.15 -16.77 17.58
C ARG A 165 -2.38 -17.45 18.15
N ARG A 166 -2.23 -18.10 19.30
CA ARG A 166 -3.33 -18.76 20.00
C ARG A 166 -4.48 -17.75 20.01
N LYS A 167 -5.64 -18.10 19.45
CA LYS A 167 -6.84 -17.28 19.62
C LYS A 167 -6.98 -17.02 21.13
N SER A 168 -7.50 -15.85 21.50
CA SER A 168 -7.76 -15.46 22.88
C SER A 168 -8.11 -16.68 23.74
N LYS A 169 -7.49 -16.82 24.93
CA LYS A 169 -7.83 -17.91 25.86
C LYS A 169 -9.33 -17.91 26.23
N ARG A 170 -10.01 -16.78 26.02
CA ARG A 170 -11.47 -16.66 26.09
C ARG A 170 -12.05 -16.97 24.72
N ALA A 171 -12.46 -18.23 24.53
CA ALA A 171 -13.32 -18.59 23.41
C ALA A 171 -14.63 -17.79 23.51
N VAL A 172 -15.20 -17.39 22.38
CA VAL A 172 -16.61 -16.97 22.36
C VAL A 172 -17.42 -18.24 22.53
N THR A 173 -17.84 -18.49 23.76
CA THR A 173 -18.69 -19.62 24.14
C THR A 173 -20.15 -19.28 23.85
N ARG A 174 -21.03 -20.29 23.83
CA ARG A 174 -22.46 -20.12 23.54
C ARG A 174 -23.09 -19.02 24.40
N ASP A 175 -22.78 -18.95 25.68
CA ASP A 175 -23.31 -17.92 26.59
C ASP A 175 -22.88 -16.49 26.22
N ILE A 176 -21.69 -16.31 25.64
CA ILE A 176 -21.23 -15.02 25.14
C ILE A 176 -21.96 -14.69 23.83
N LEU A 177 -22.15 -15.68 22.95
CA LEU A 177 -22.90 -15.51 21.70
C LEU A 177 -24.36 -15.14 21.99
N ASP A 178 -25.01 -15.81 22.93
CA ASP A 178 -26.39 -15.53 23.34
C ASP A 178 -26.53 -14.10 23.88
N ARG A 179 -25.53 -13.60 24.63
CA ARG A 179 -25.49 -12.20 25.09
C ARG A 179 -25.34 -11.21 23.95
N LEU A 180 -24.58 -11.54 22.90
CA LEU A 180 -24.44 -10.68 21.72
C LEU A 180 -25.74 -10.67 20.90
N ILE A 181 -26.36 -11.84 20.69
CA ILE A 181 -27.65 -11.98 20.01
C ILE A 181 -28.74 -11.18 20.73
N ALA A 182 -28.73 -11.16 22.06
CA ALA A 182 -29.68 -10.37 22.86
C ALA A 182 -29.61 -8.85 22.60
N THR A 183 -28.48 -8.34 22.10
CA THR A 183 -28.33 -6.94 21.72
C THR A 183 -28.85 -6.61 20.31
N CYS A 184 -29.14 -7.64 19.50
CA CYS A 184 -29.60 -7.53 18.11
C CYS A 184 -31.11 -7.77 17.97
N GLN A 185 -31.91 -7.37 18.97
CA GLN A 185 -33.36 -7.67 19.01
C GLN A 185 -34.26 -6.50 18.59
N SER A 186 -33.73 -5.41 18.06
CA SER A 186 -34.57 -4.31 17.55
C SER A 186 -34.99 -4.53 16.10
N GLU A 187 -36.00 -3.78 15.64
CA GLU A 187 -36.50 -3.84 14.26
C GLU A 187 -35.56 -3.16 13.23
N ARG A 188 -34.33 -2.82 13.62
CA ARG A 188 -33.36 -2.16 12.75
C ARG A 188 -32.72 -3.17 11.80
N LEU A 189 -32.57 -2.79 10.53
CA LEU A 189 -31.86 -3.61 9.54
C LEU A 189 -30.41 -3.96 9.94
N ALA A 190 -29.77 -3.11 10.76
CA ALA A 190 -28.45 -3.38 11.31
C ALA A 190 -28.45 -4.62 12.21
N ASP A 191 -29.50 -4.79 13.03
CA ASP A 191 -29.63 -5.89 13.97
C ASP A 191 -29.86 -7.22 13.23
N THR A 192 -30.68 -7.23 12.17
CA THR A 192 -30.85 -8.42 11.31
C THR A 192 -29.55 -8.83 10.64
N ARG A 193 -28.75 -7.87 10.15
CA ARG A 193 -27.45 -8.14 9.56
C ARG A 193 -26.48 -8.70 10.59
N ASP A 194 -26.43 -8.08 11.76
CA ASP A 194 -25.48 -8.44 12.82
C ASP A 194 -25.84 -9.82 13.39
N LEU A 195 -27.13 -10.14 13.51
CA LEU A 195 -27.63 -11.48 13.86
C LEU A 195 -27.22 -12.56 12.83
N ALA A 196 -27.18 -12.23 11.53
CA ALA A 196 -26.77 -13.17 10.49
C ALA A 196 -25.25 -13.42 10.43
N ILE A 197 -24.45 -12.53 11.02
CA ILE A 197 -22.98 -12.60 11.05
C ILE A 197 -22.47 -13.31 12.31
N LEU A 198 -23.20 -13.18 13.42
CA LEU A 198 -22.91 -13.81 14.71
C LEU A 198 -23.17 -15.33 14.69
#